data_AF-A0A0R1NXW1-F1
#
_entry.id   AF-A0A0R1NXW1-F1
#
_cell.length_a   1.000
_cell.length_b   1.000
_cell.length_c   1.000
_cell.angle_alpha   90.00
_cell.angle_beta   90.00
_cell.angle_gamma   90.00
#
_symmetry.space_group_name_H-M   'P 1'
#
loop_
_entity.id
_entity.type
_entity.pdbx_description
1 polymer ?
#
loop_
_entity_poly.entity_id
_entity_poly.type
_entity_poly.pdbx_seq_one_letter_code
_entity_poly.pdbx_strand_id
1 'polypeptide(L)'
;MSVVGNYVFDGAENIEVHNSTFVSKAAFWNCKNVTIYDSTIDGEYLTWNTENIKFINCKIESDQGLNYIDHLEIKNSSLINTDLDFEYVSDMDVEVTSKIDSVKNPVSGKIVAPEIGILTMDSNKIDPEKTKINCPKIISKVKHSDNNQKPKD
;
A
#
# COMPACT_ATOMS: atom_id res chain seq x y z
N MET A 1 -3.56 20.97 3.03
CA MET A 1 -4.89 20.97 3.71
C MET A 1 -4.89 19.87 4.78
N SER A 2 -5.74 19.93 5.81
CA SER A 2 -5.92 18.81 6.75
C SER A 2 -7.36 18.29 6.65
N VAL A 3 -7.50 16.98 6.47
CA VAL A 3 -8.79 16.29 6.35
C VAL A 3 -8.87 15.17 7.38
N VAL A 4 -9.96 15.17 8.15
CA VAL A 4 -10.25 14.14 9.15
C VAL A 4 -11.63 13.56 8.85
N GLY A 5 -11.72 12.25 8.68
CA GLY A 5 -12.97 11.56 8.36
C GLY A 5 -12.72 10.12 7.95
N ASN A 6 -13.73 9.25 8.01
CA ASN A 6 -13.51 7.81 7.80
C ASN A 6 -13.42 7.41 6.33
N TYR A 7 -14.14 8.10 5.44
CA TYR A 7 -14.21 7.84 4.01
C TYR A 7 -14.08 9.16 3.26
N VAL A 8 -12.85 9.57 2.99
CA VAL A 8 -12.60 10.89 2.40
C VAL A 8 -13.01 10.93 0.94
N PHE A 9 -12.58 9.92 0.19
CA PHE A 9 -12.98 9.68 -1.19
C PHE A 9 -13.46 8.23 -1.31
N ASP A 10 -14.72 8.06 -1.71
CA ASP A 10 -15.32 6.78 -2.06
C ASP A 10 -15.95 6.88 -3.46
N GLY A 11 -15.44 6.10 -4.42
CA GLY A 11 -15.94 6.09 -5.80
C GLY A 11 -15.51 7.31 -6.63
N ALA A 12 -14.50 8.06 -6.16
CA ALA A 12 -14.04 9.27 -6.82
C ALA A 12 -12.94 8.98 -7.85
N GLU A 13 -12.87 9.82 -8.89
CA GLU A 13 -11.92 9.66 -9.98
C GLU A 13 -11.16 10.97 -10.28
N ASN A 14 -9.94 10.83 -10.81
CA ASN A 14 -9.08 11.95 -11.24
C ASN A 14 -8.78 12.91 -10.09
N ILE A 15 -8.29 12.33 -8.99
CA ILE A 15 -7.98 13.03 -7.75
C ILE A 15 -6.51 13.42 -7.76
N GLU A 16 -6.22 14.69 -7.49
CA GLU A 16 -4.86 15.18 -7.31
C GLU A 16 -4.76 15.94 -5.99
N VAL A 17 -3.82 15.54 -5.14
CA VAL A 17 -3.63 16.12 -3.80
C VAL A 17 -2.18 16.54 -3.60
N HIS A 18 -2.00 17.72 -3.02
CA HIS A 18 -0.71 18.30 -2.70
C HIS A 18 -0.67 18.78 -1.24
N ASN A 19 0.49 18.67 -0.60
CA ASN A 19 0.82 19.30 0.70
C ASN A 19 -0.30 19.17 1.74
N SER A 20 -0.78 17.94 1.93
CA SER A 20 -1.95 17.66 2.75
C SER A 20 -1.71 16.60 3.81
N THR A 21 -2.59 16.60 4.80
CA THR A 21 -2.62 15.61 5.88
C THR A 21 -3.98 14.97 5.90
N PHE A 22 -4.02 13.64 5.79
CA PHE A 22 -5.22 12.83 5.97
C PHE A 22 -5.10 12.05 7.27
N VAL A 23 -6.15 12.11 8.08
CA VAL A 23 -6.37 11.21 9.21
C VAL A 23 -7.70 10.51 8.95
N SER A 24 -7.63 9.29 8.43
CA SER A 24 -8.79 8.63 7.85
C SER A 24 -8.68 7.12 7.87
N LYS A 25 -9.75 6.44 8.30
CA LYS A 25 -9.85 4.98 8.22
C LYS A 25 -9.59 4.49 6.79
N ALA A 26 -10.27 5.06 5.79
CA ALA A 26 -10.21 4.70 4.38
C ALA A 26 -10.24 5.97 3.50
N ALA A 27 -9.09 6.51 3.13
CA ALA A 27 -9.07 7.80 2.42
C ALA A 27 -9.39 7.69 0.93
N PHE A 28 -9.04 6.57 0.29
CA PHE A 28 -9.18 6.36 -1.16
C PHE A 28 -9.85 5.01 -1.43
N TRP A 29 -11.14 4.94 -1.15
CA TRP A 29 -11.96 3.75 -1.34
C TRP A 29 -12.57 3.75 -2.75
N ASN A 30 -12.57 2.62 -3.47
CA ASN A 30 -13.16 2.52 -4.81
C ASN A 30 -12.70 3.61 -5.80
N CYS A 31 -11.47 4.11 -5.68
CA CYS A 31 -11.05 5.29 -6.44
C CYS A 31 -10.35 4.92 -7.76
N LYS A 32 -10.26 5.89 -8.67
CA LYS A 32 -9.49 5.74 -9.93
C LYS A 32 -8.67 6.96 -10.27
N ASN A 33 -7.45 6.78 -10.77
CA ASN A 33 -6.54 7.85 -11.19
C ASN A 33 -6.32 8.86 -10.04
N VAL A 34 -5.60 8.42 -9.01
CA VAL A 34 -5.32 9.23 -7.82
C VAL A 34 -3.84 9.52 -7.76
N THR A 35 -3.45 10.77 -7.58
CA THR A 35 -2.04 11.14 -7.36
C THR A 35 -1.91 12.04 -6.15
N ILE A 36 -1.04 11.65 -5.22
CA ILE A 36 -0.80 12.35 -3.97
C ILE A 36 0.69 12.74 -3.89
N TYR A 37 0.93 14.02 -3.64
CA TYR A 37 2.25 14.62 -3.50
C TYR A 37 2.47 15.23 -2.11
N ASP A 38 3.69 15.14 -1.60
CA ASP A 38 4.19 15.93 -0.47
C ASP A 38 3.27 15.88 0.77
N SER A 39 2.65 14.73 1.03
CA SER A 39 1.55 14.60 1.98
C SER A 39 1.84 13.58 3.07
N THR A 40 1.17 13.75 4.20
CA THR A 40 1.16 12.76 5.29
C THR A 40 -0.20 12.10 5.34
N ILE A 41 -0.20 10.78 5.45
CA ILE A 41 -1.40 9.97 5.49
C ILE A 41 -1.31 9.05 6.71
N ASP A 42 -2.35 9.09 7.53
CA ASP A 42 -2.54 8.23 8.69
C ASP A 42 -3.91 7.55 8.54
N GLY A 43 -3.93 6.23 8.45
CA GLY A 43 -5.17 5.48 8.24
C GLY A 43 -5.14 4.03 8.66
N GLU A 44 -6.20 3.30 8.34
CA GLU A 44 -6.24 1.85 8.49
C GLU A 44 -6.27 1.26 7.07
N TYR A 45 -7.45 0.99 6.54
CA TYR A 45 -7.70 0.49 5.18
C TYR A 45 -7.63 1.61 4.14
N LEU A 46 -6.49 2.30 4.09
CA LEU A 46 -6.28 3.54 3.35
C LEU A 46 -6.79 3.49 1.90
N THR A 47 -6.46 2.41 1.20
CA THR A 47 -6.81 2.16 -0.20
C THR A 47 -7.45 0.79 -0.32
N TRP A 48 -8.51 0.71 -1.13
CA TRP A 48 -9.17 -0.55 -1.44
C TRP A 48 -9.93 -0.45 -2.74
N ASN A 49 -9.92 -1.51 -3.53
CA ASN A 49 -10.59 -1.57 -4.85
C ASN A 49 -10.27 -0.34 -5.71
N THR A 50 -9.00 0.04 -5.77
CA THR A 50 -8.54 1.28 -6.39
C THR A 50 -7.68 0.99 -7.61
N GLU A 51 -7.84 1.77 -8.68
CA GLU A 51 -7.09 1.64 -9.93
C GLU A 51 -6.24 2.89 -10.18
N ASN A 52 -4.94 2.69 -10.47
CA ASN A 52 -3.98 3.74 -10.78
C ASN A 52 -3.87 4.80 -9.67
N ILE A 53 -3.16 4.44 -8.60
CA ILE A 53 -2.87 5.35 -7.48
C ILE A 53 -1.37 5.53 -7.25
N LYS A 54 -0.98 6.78 -6.99
CA LYS A 54 0.41 7.20 -6.85
C LYS A 54 0.63 7.99 -5.57
N PHE A 55 1.67 7.63 -4.82
CA PHE A 55 2.15 8.38 -3.66
C PHE A 55 3.59 8.83 -3.90
N ILE A 56 3.82 10.14 -3.98
CA ILE A 56 5.12 10.72 -4.29
C ILE A 56 5.53 11.65 -3.15
N ASN A 57 6.71 11.41 -2.58
CA ASN A 57 7.23 12.17 -1.44
C ASN A 57 6.25 12.21 -0.24
N CYS A 58 5.66 11.05 0.08
CA CYS A 58 4.67 10.93 1.14
C CYS A 58 5.21 10.21 2.38
N LYS A 59 4.59 10.49 3.52
CA LYS A 59 4.72 9.71 4.75
C LYS A 59 3.39 9.00 4.99
N ILE A 60 3.39 7.67 4.98
CA ILE A 60 2.19 6.85 5.10
C ILE A 60 2.31 5.99 6.35
N GLU A 61 1.31 6.08 7.19
CA GLU A 61 1.12 5.22 8.36
C GLU A 61 -0.23 4.53 8.24
N SER A 62 -0.24 3.19 8.28
CA SER A 62 -1.48 2.43 8.05
C SER A 62 -1.50 0.98 8.53
N ASP A 63 -2.60 0.56 9.18
CA ASP A 63 -2.93 -0.88 9.42
C ASP A 63 -3.68 -1.45 8.21
N GLN A 64 -3.06 -2.35 7.44
CA GLN A 64 -3.65 -2.98 6.24
C GLN A 64 -4.12 -1.98 5.17
N GLY A 65 -3.35 -0.93 4.93
CA GLY A 65 -3.77 0.21 4.14
C GLY A 65 -3.61 0.12 2.63
N LEU A 66 -2.66 -0.67 2.12
CA LEU A 66 -2.31 -0.67 0.70
C LEU A 66 -2.68 -1.98 0.02
N ASN A 67 -3.96 -2.34 0.04
CA ASN A 67 -4.46 -3.63 -0.43
C ASN A 67 -5.46 -3.48 -1.58
N TYR A 68 -5.57 -4.50 -2.44
CA TYR A 68 -6.55 -4.58 -3.54
C TYR A 68 -6.47 -3.38 -4.50
N ILE A 69 -5.27 -3.16 -5.04
CA ILE A 69 -4.98 -2.06 -5.97
C ILE A 69 -4.53 -2.64 -7.31
N ASP A 70 -5.05 -2.09 -8.40
CA ASP A 70 -4.48 -2.29 -9.73
C ASP A 70 -3.65 -1.06 -10.11
N HIS A 71 -2.37 -1.24 -10.39
CA HIS A 71 -1.38 -0.18 -10.65
C HIS A 71 -1.14 0.76 -9.45
N LEU A 72 -0.11 0.43 -8.66
CA LEU A 72 0.36 1.22 -7.51
C LEU A 72 1.76 1.77 -7.76
N GLU A 73 1.94 3.09 -7.64
CA GLU A 73 3.26 3.72 -7.63
C GLU A 73 3.53 4.38 -6.28
N ILE A 74 4.67 4.06 -5.66
CA ILE A 74 5.14 4.76 -4.45
C ILE A 74 6.58 5.18 -4.68
N LYS A 75 6.86 6.48 -4.63
CA LYS A 75 8.20 7.04 -4.87
C LYS A 75 8.62 7.97 -3.76
N ASN A 76 9.90 7.88 -3.38
CA ASN A 76 10.54 8.74 -2.39
C ASN A 76 9.70 8.88 -1.10
N SER A 77 9.03 7.80 -0.69
CA SER A 77 8.08 7.83 0.42
C SER A 77 8.59 6.97 1.59
N SER A 78 7.95 7.14 2.75
CA SER A 78 8.18 6.30 3.92
C SER A 78 6.87 5.66 4.36
N LEU A 79 6.94 4.36 4.65
CA LEU A 79 5.89 3.57 5.27
C LEU A 79 6.26 3.33 6.74
N ILE A 80 5.32 3.55 7.66
CA ILE A 80 5.53 3.49 9.11
C ILE A 80 4.38 2.71 9.72
N ASN A 81 4.68 1.75 10.61
CA ASN A 81 3.67 0.91 11.25
C ASN A 81 2.72 0.30 10.22
N THR A 82 3.32 -0.27 9.16
CA THR A 82 2.62 -0.68 7.95
C THR A 82 2.70 -2.19 7.78
N ASP A 83 1.70 -2.88 8.32
CA ASP A 83 1.57 -4.32 8.29
C ASP A 83 0.48 -4.82 7.34
N LEU A 84 0.65 -6.07 6.89
CA LEU A 84 -0.29 -6.81 6.06
C LEU A 84 -0.66 -6.09 4.75
N ASP A 85 0.30 -5.33 4.21
CA ASP A 85 0.12 -4.51 3.03
C ASP A 85 0.44 -5.26 1.73
N PHE A 86 -0.06 -4.70 0.63
CA PHE A 86 0.12 -5.13 -0.75
C PHE A 86 -0.60 -6.42 -1.14
N GLU A 87 -1.58 -6.87 -0.35
CA GLU A 87 -2.39 -8.02 -0.71
C GLU A 87 -3.20 -7.74 -1.97
N TYR A 88 -3.02 -8.61 -2.97
CA TYR A 88 -3.64 -8.49 -4.28
C TYR A 88 -3.36 -7.16 -5.01
N VAL A 89 -2.18 -6.58 -4.79
CA VAL A 89 -1.73 -5.42 -5.56
C VAL A 89 -1.03 -5.86 -6.85
N SER A 90 -1.47 -5.31 -7.99
CA SER A 90 -0.92 -5.60 -9.32
C SER A 90 -0.14 -4.41 -9.88
N ASP A 91 0.82 -4.69 -10.75
CA ASP A 91 1.64 -3.69 -11.47
C ASP A 91 2.23 -2.62 -10.53
N MET A 92 2.84 -3.09 -9.44
CA MET A 92 3.38 -2.18 -8.43
C MET A 92 4.79 -1.69 -8.79
N ASP A 93 5.05 -0.41 -8.58
CA ASP A 93 6.38 0.20 -8.54
C ASP A 93 6.55 0.93 -7.19
N VAL A 94 6.96 0.18 -6.17
CA VAL A 94 7.14 0.69 -4.81
C VAL A 94 8.62 0.87 -4.50
N GLU A 95 9.00 2.09 -4.15
CA GLU A 95 10.32 2.47 -3.70
C GLU A 95 10.20 3.33 -2.43
N VAL A 96 10.61 2.74 -1.31
CA VAL A 96 10.46 3.36 0.01
C VAL A 96 11.80 3.45 0.73
N THR A 97 11.92 4.49 1.55
CA THR A 97 13.13 4.82 2.31
C THR A 97 13.15 4.22 3.71
N SER A 98 12.06 3.59 4.14
CA SER A 98 11.88 3.01 5.47
C SER A 98 11.66 1.50 5.43
N LYS A 99 11.72 0.87 6.60
CA LYS A 99 11.31 -0.52 6.78
C LYS A 99 9.83 -0.67 6.47
N ILE A 100 9.46 -1.75 5.79
CA ILE A 100 8.07 -2.21 5.66
C ILE A 100 7.84 -3.30 6.71
N ASP A 101 6.79 -3.20 7.54
CA ASP A 101 6.59 -4.18 8.61
C ASP A 101 6.16 -5.53 8.06
N SER A 102 5.21 -5.57 7.13
CA SER A 102 5.00 -6.77 6.33
C SER A 102 4.39 -6.53 4.96
N VAL A 103 4.75 -7.42 4.04
CA VAL A 103 4.24 -7.52 2.67
C VAL A 103 3.51 -8.86 2.56
N LYS A 104 2.28 -8.84 2.05
CA LYS A 104 1.46 -10.05 1.90
C LYS A 104 0.97 -10.20 0.46
N ASN A 105 1.32 -11.30 -0.18
CA ASN A 105 0.76 -11.75 -1.47
C ASN A 105 0.50 -10.67 -2.54
N PRO A 106 1.50 -9.83 -2.91
CA PRO A 106 1.40 -9.00 -4.10
C PRO A 106 1.26 -9.85 -5.36
N VAL A 107 0.46 -9.38 -6.33
CA VAL A 107 0.21 -10.09 -7.59
C VAL A 107 1.37 -9.93 -8.55
N SER A 108 1.89 -8.72 -8.71
CA SER A 108 2.99 -8.42 -9.64
C SER A 108 3.65 -7.07 -9.39
N GLY A 109 4.87 -6.91 -9.90
CA GLY A 109 5.59 -5.64 -9.97
C GLY A 109 6.92 -5.69 -9.23
N LYS A 110 7.31 -4.61 -8.57
CA LYS A 110 8.57 -4.51 -7.83
C LYS A 110 8.43 -3.71 -6.53
N ILE A 111 9.17 -4.16 -5.53
CA ILE A 111 9.32 -3.47 -4.24
C ILE A 111 10.82 -3.26 -3.99
N VAL A 112 11.20 -2.03 -3.70
CA VAL A 112 12.53 -1.63 -3.23
C VAL A 112 12.39 -1.04 -1.84
N ALA A 113 13.02 -1.68 -0.86
CA ALA A 113 12.99 -1.24 0.53
C ALA A 113 14.30 -1.62 1.25
N PRO A 114 14.75 -0.86 2.25
CA PRO A 114 15.92 -1.21 3.06
C PRO A 114 15.70 -2.46 3.92
N GLU A 115 14.48 -2.68 4.42
CA GLU A 115 14.14 -3.82 5.26
C GLU A 115 12.66 -4.20 5.09
N ILE A 116 12.37 -5.50 5.11
CA ILE A 116 11.01 -6.04 5.24
C ILE A 116 10.96 -6.93 6.49
N GLY A 117 10.00 -6.70 7.38
CA GLY A 117 9.78 -7.56 8.54
C GLY A 117 9.32 -8.95 8.09
N ILE A 118 8.07 -9.07 7.65
CA ILE A 118 7.52 -10.35 7.18
C ILE A 118 7.19 -10.25 5.70
N LEU A 119 7.75 -11.14 4.89
CA LEU A 119 7.39 -11.30 3.49
C LEU A 119 6.57 -12.59 3.32
N THR A 120 5.29 -12.46 3.03
CA THR A 120 4.38 -13.58 2.79
C THR A 120 4.11 -13.71 1.30
N MET A 121 4.46 -14.86 0.72
CA MET A 121 4.26 -15.18 -0.70
C MET A 121 3.67 -16.59 -0.82
N ASP A 122 2.34 -16.67 -0.94
CA ASP A 122 1.60 -17.92 -1.05
C ASP A 122 1.34 -18.29 -2.53
N SER A 123 2.05 -19.31 -3.02
CA SER A 123 1.95 -19.75 -4.41
C SER A 123 0.59 -20.35 -4.78
N ASN A 124 -0.29 -20.61 -3.81
CA ASN A 124 -1.67 -21.02 -4.09
C ASN A 124 -2.59 -19.84 -4.42
N LYS A 125 -2.16 -18.60 -4.09
CA LYS A 125 -2.95 -17.38 -4.26
C LYS A 125 -2.41 -16.45 -5.32
N ILE A 126 -1.09 -16.37 -5.47
CA ILE A 126 -0.39 -15.52 -6.42
C ILE A 126 0.74 -16.30 -7.09
N ASP A 127 1.32 -15.74 -8.15
CA ASP A 127 2.55 -16.23 -8.77
C ASP A 127 3.75 -15.42 -8.24
N PRO A 128 4.58 -15.98 -7.34
CA PRO A 128 5.64 -15.21 -6.68
C PRO A 128 6.69 -14.64 -7.66
N GLU A 129 6.88 -15.27 -8.82
CA GLU A 129 7.87 -14.85 -9.82
C GLU A 129 7.48 -13.53 -10.51
N LYS A 130 6.21 -13.13 -10.42
CA LYS A 130 5.73 -11.86 -10.98
C LYS A 130 6.09 -10.64 -10.14
N THR A 131 6.58 -10.84 -8.92
CA THR A 131 6.95 -9.75 -8.01
C THR A 131 8.44 -9.78 -7.68
N LYS A 132 9.16 -8.72 -8.07
CA LYS A 132 10.58 -8.56 -7.81
C LYS A 132 10.79 -7.84 -6.47
N ILE A 133 11.41 -8.52 -5.51
CA ILE A 133 11.75 -7.93 -4.22
C ILE A 133 13.25 -7.57 -4.21
N ASN A 134 13.55 -6.28 -4.21
CA ASN A 134 14.89 -5.76 -3.98
C ASN A 134 14.98 -5.22 -2.55
N CYS A 135 15.31 -6.11 -1.62
CA CYS A 135 15.42 -5.78 -0.21
C CYS A 135 16.60 -6.53 0.40
N PRO A 136 17.64 -5.83 0.92
CA PRO A 136 18.83 -6.48 1.45
C PRO A 136 18.57 -7.23 2.76
N LYS A 137 17.49 -6.91 3.49
CA LYS A 137 17.18 -7.50 4.79
C LYS A 137 15.70 -7.87 4.89
N ILE A 138 15.43 -9.17 4.92
CA ILE A 138 14.09 -9.72 5.16
C ILE A 138 14.14 -10.54 6.44
N ILE A 139 13.38 -10.15 7.46
CA ILE A 139 13.45 -10.79 8.80
C ILE A 139 12.81 -12.18 8.78
N SER A 140 11.64 -12.31 8.15
CA SER A 140 10.91 -13.58 8.06
C SER A 140 10.28 -13.75 6.67
N LYS A 141 10.26 -14.99 6.19
CA LYS A 141 9.59 -15.38 4.94
C LYS A 141 8.55 -16.45 5.23
N VAL A 142 7.33 -16.22 4.75
CA VAL A 142 6.18 -17.11 4.95
C VAL A 142 5.67 -17.57 3.59
N LYS A 143 5.46 -18.88 3.42
CA LYS A 143 5.03 -19.49 2.15
C LYS A 143 3.54 -19.84 2.08
N HIS A 144 2.84 -19.71 3.21
CA HIS A 144 1.42 -19.98 3.31
C HIS A 144 0.76 -18.83 4.05
N SER A 145 -0.31 -18.31 3.48
CA SER A 145 -1.08 -17.24 4.10
C SER A 145 -2.38 -17.79 4.69
N ASP A 146 -2.89 -17.07 5.68
CA ASP A 146 -4.19 -17.28 6.29
C ASP A 146 -5.32 -16.79 5.36
N ASN A 147 -6.41 -16.25 5.90
CA ASN A 147 -7.47 -15.67 5.08
C ASN A 147 -7.03 -14.37 4.41
N ASN A 148 -7.71 -14.01 3.33
CA ASN A 148 -7.51 -12.72 2.68
C ASN A 148 -7.97 -11.60 3.61
N GLN A 149 -7.29 -10.46 3.56
CA GLN A 149 -7.64 -9.27 4.31
C GLN A 149 -9.06 -8.82 3.95
N LYS A 150 -9.77 -8.38 4.97
CA LYS A 150 -11.09 -7.79 4.84
C LYS A 150 -11.08 -6.51 5.67
N PRO A 151 -11.67 -5.41 5.17
CA PRO A 151 -11.87 -4.26 6.02
C PRO A 151 -12.71 -4.67 7.23
N LYS A 152 -12.34 -4.21 8.41
CA LYS A 152 -13.18 -4.32 9.60
C LYS A 152 -14.23 -3.21 9.52
N ASP A 153 -15.49 -3.54 9.79
CA ASP A 153 -16.57 -2.56 9.94
C ASP A 153 -16.28 -1.59 11.10
#